data_AF-A0A7X4D5A9-F1
#
_entry.id   AF-A0A7X4D5A9-F1
#
_cell.length_a   1.000
_cell.length_b   1.000
_cell.length_c   1.000
_cell.angle_alpha   90.00
_cell.angle_beta   90.00
_cell.angle_gamma   90.00
#
_symmetry.space_group_name_H-M   'P 1'
#
loop_
_entity.id
_entity.type
_entity.pdbx_description
1 polymer ?
#
loop_
_entity_poly.entity_id
_entity_poly.type
_entity_poly.pdbx_seq_one_letter_code
_entity_poly.pdbx_strand_id
1 'polypeptide(L)' 'MAKKRTHEEDKAILEKKVKERRAGSENPEGDPDARQLRKRLKRVQRKIRLSTSRIATAAGNKAKAA' A
#
# COMPACT_ATOMS: atom_id res chain seq x y z
N MET A 1 11.46 -7.30 19.72
CA MET A 1 10.52 -6.50 18.90
C MET A 1 10.63 -6.98 17.46
N ALA A 2 9.59 -7.58 16.89
CA ALA A 2 9.62 -8.04 15.51
C ALA A 2 9.98 -6.86 14.57
N LYS A 3 10.89 -7.09 13.62
CA LYS A 3 11.26 -6.08 12.61
C LYS A 3 9.98 -5.57 11.95
N LYS A 4 9.79 -4.24 11.95
CA LYS A 4 8.64 -3.62 11.29
C LYS A 4 8.75 -3.92 9.80
N ARG A 5 7.69 -4.48 9.22
CA ARG A 5 7.61 -4.78 7.79
C ARG A 5 7.72 -3.50 6.96
N THR A 6 8.29 -3.63 5.77
CA THR A 6 8.35 -2.52 4.83
C THR A 6 6.97 -2.24 4.23
N HIS A 7 6.77 -1.03 3.70
CA HIS A 7 5.50 -0.69 3.04
C HIS A 7 5.25 -1.54 1.78
N GLU A 8 6.30 -1.99 1.09
CA GLU A 8 6.19 -2.88 -0.07
C GLU A 8 5.76 -4.30 0.35
N GLU A 9 6.32 -4.84 1.44
CA GLU A 9 5.88 -6.12 2.00
C GLU A 9 4.42 -6.07 2.45
N ASP A 10 4.02 -4.99 3.13
CA ASP A 10 2.63 -4.80 3.56
C ASP A 10 1.67 -4.71 2.37
N LYS A 11 2.09 -4.08 1.27
CA LYS A 11 1.31 -4.01 0.02
C LYS A 11 1.05 -5.42 -0.53
N ALA A 12 2.09 -6.23 -0.69
CA ALA A 12 1.97 -7.59 -1.22
C ALA A 12 1.06 -8.48 -0.35
N ILE A 13 1.20 -8.38 0.98
CA ILE A 13 0.36 -9.13 1.94
C ILE A 13 -1.10 -8.67 1.84
N LEU A 14 -1.36 -7.37 1.76
CA LEU A 14 -2.71 -6.83 1.67
C LEU A 14 -3.37 -7.19 0.33
N GLU A 15 -2.63 -7.18 -0.78
CA GLU A 15 -3.13 -7.63 -2.09
C GLU A 15 -3.55 -9.10 -2.07
N LYS A 16 -2.71 -9.96 -1.47
CA LYS A 16 -3.05 -11.38 -1.28
C LYS A 16 -4.34 -11.55 -0.46
N LYS A 17 -4.44 -10.86 0.69
CA LYS A 17 -5.64 -10.92 1.56
C LYS A 17 -6.90 -10.42 0.87
N VAL A 18 -6.81 -9.35 0.08
CA VAL A 18 -7.95 -8.84 -0.70
C VAL A 18 -8.39 -9.89 -1.72
N LYS A 19 -7.45 -10.53 -2.42
CA LYS A 19 -7.75 -11.57 -3.42
C LYS A 19 -8.41 -12.80 -2.78
N GLU A 20 -7.84 -13.30 -1.69
CA GLU A 20 -8.40 -14.43 -0.94
C GLU A 20 -9.82 -14.14 -0.45
N ARG A 21 -10.03 -12.96 0.15
CA ARG A 21 -11.34 -12.59 0.68
C ARG A 21 -12.38 -12.40 -0.42
N ARG A 22 -11.98 -11.89 -1.59
CA ARG A 22 -12.84 -11.79 -2.76
C ARG A 22 -13.23 -13.16 -3.32
N ALA A 23 -12.31 -14.10 -3.36
CA ALA A 23 -12.55 -15.44 -3.89
C ALA A 23 -13.49 -16.27 -3.01
N GLY A 24 -13.48 -16.04 -1.69
CA GLY A 24 -14.36 -16.74 -0.73
C GLY A 24 -15.67 -16.03 -0.41
N SER A 25 -15.99 -14.91 -1.07
CA SER A 25 -17.19 -14.12 -0.78
C SER A 25 -18.16 -14.14 -1.95
N GLU A 26 -19.42 -14.46 -1.66
CA GLU A 26 -20.53 -14.38 -2.62
C GLU A 26 -20.86 -12.92 -3.00
N ASN A 27 -20.61 -11.97 -2.09
CA ASN A 27 -20.74 -10.54 -2.34
C ASN A 27 -19.48 -9.75 -1.90
N PRO A 28 -18.43 -9.74 -2.72
CA PRO A 28 -17.15 -9.12 -2.39
C PRO A 28 -17.19 -7.58 -2.33
N GLU A 29 -18.22 -6.98 -2.92
CA GLU A 29 -18.44 -5.53 -2.91
C GLU A 29 -19.05 -5.07 -1.57
N GLY A 30 -20.01 -5.85 -1.05
CA GLY A 30 -20.73 -5.59 0.19
C GLY A 30 -20.01 -6.01 1.48
N ASP A 31 -19.01 -6.90 1.38
CA ASP A 31 -18.30 -7.40 2.56
C ASP A 31 -17.51 -6.27 3.29
N PRO A 32 -17.87 -5.95 4.55
CA PRO A 32 -17.20 -4.90 5.32
C PRO A 32 -15.71 -5.20 5.55
N ASP A 33 -15.31 -6.46 5.67
CA ASP A 33 -13.91 -6.85 5.88
C ASP A 33 -13.11 -6.65 4.58
N ALA A 34 -13.65 -7.09 3.43
CA ALA A 34 -13.05 -6.81 2.13
C ALA A 34 -12.92 -5.29 1.88
N ARG A 35 -13.92 -4.51 2.30
CA ARG A 35 -13.86 -3.03 2.23
C ARG A 35 -12.75 -2.47 3.11
N GLN A 36 -12.58 -2.98 4.33
CA GLN A 36 -11.53 -2.54 5.24
C GLN A 36 -10.13 -2.87 4.69
N LEU A 37 -9.94 -4.07 4.13
CA LEU A 37 -8.69 -4.47 3.49
C LEU A 37 -8.34 -3.58 2.29
N ARG A 38 -9.31 -3.28 1.41
CA ARG A 38 -9.14 -2.33 0.30
C ARG A 38 -8.72 -0.94 0.78
N LYS A 39 -9.33 -0.43 1.86
CA LYS A 39 -8.94 0.87 2.46
C LYS A 39 -7.51 0.84 3.00
N ARG A 40 -7.10 -0.24 3.67
CA ARG A 40 -5.72 -0.41 4.17
C ARG A 40 -4.72 -0.44 3.00
N LEU A 41 -5.01 -1.20 1.95
CA LEU A 41 -4.17 -1.27 0.75
C LEU A 41 -3.96 0.12 0.12
N LYS A 42 -5.05 0.90 -0.07
CA LYS A 42 -4.96 2.27 -0.61
C LYS A 42 -4.10 3.18 0.27
N ARG A 43 -4.16 3.04 1.61
CA ARG A 43 -3.31 3.82 2.53
C ARG A 43 -1.83 3.47 2.36
N VAL A 44 -1.48 2.19 2.24
CA VAL A 44 -0.10 1.74 2.04
C VAL A 44 0.44 2.23 0.68
N GLN A 45 -0.34 2.06 -0.39
CA GLN A 45 0.02 2.58 -1.72
C GLN A 45 0.22 4.10 -1.72
N ARG A 46 -0.57 4.86 -0.93
CA ARG A 46 -0.36 6.30 -0.76
C ARG A 46 0.95 6.61 -0.04
N LYS A 47 1.31 5.85 1.01
CA LYS A 47 2.60 6.03 1.71
C LYS A 47 3.79 5.80 0.76
N ILE A 48 3.72 4.72 -0.03
CA ILE A 48 4.74 4.41 -1.06
C ILE A 48 4.87 5.58 -2.04
N ARG A 49 3.74 6.08 -2.58
CA ARG A 49 3.75 7.24 -3.50
C ARG A 49 4.33 8.51 -2.88
N LEU A 50 4.06 8.76 -1.60
CA LEU A 50 4.62 9.92 -0.90
C LEU A 50 6.13 9.75 -0.68
N SER A 51 6.60 8.55 -0.32
CA SER A 51 8.04 8.31 -0.17
C SER A 51 8.77 8.43 -1.50
N THR A 52 8.21 7.89 -2.60
CA THR A 52 8.82 8.02 -3.92
C THR A 52 8.83 9.48 -4.40
N SER A 53 7.75 10.23 -4.19
CA SER A 53 7.68 11.65 -4.51
C SER A 53 8.70 12.49 -3.72
N ARG A 54 8.90 12.19 -2.43
CA ARG A 54 9.93 12.85 -1.60
C ARG A 54 11.34 12.56 -2.12
N ILE A 55 11.63 11.30 -2.47
CA ILE A 55 12.92 10.91 -3.04
C ILE A 55 13.15 11.63 -4.38
N ALA A 56 12.14 11.65 -5.26
CA ALA A 56 12.23 12.34 -6.54
C ALA A 56 12.45 13.86 -6.38
N THR A 57 11.77 14.49 -5.41
CA THR A 57 11.96 15.92 -5.12
C THR A 57 13.36 16.19 -4.58
N ALA A 58 13.86 15.35 -3.67
CA ALA A 58 15.22 15.49 -3.15
C ALA A 58 16.28 15.29 -4.25
N ALA A 59 16.07 14.34 -5.16
CA ALA A 59 16.94 14.13 -6.33
C ALA A 59 16.88 15.31 -7.31
N GLY A 60 15.69 15.83 -7.60
CA GLY A 60 15.49 17.01 -8.46
C GLY A 60 16.06 18.30 -7.86
N ASN A 61 16.02 18.46 -6.53
CA ASN A 61 16.68 19.57 -5.84
C ASN A 61 18.20 19.43 -5.86
N LYS A 62 18.76 18.22 -5.76
CA LYS A 62 20.21 18.00 -5.95
C LYS A 62 20.66 18.34 -7.38
N ALA A 63 19.84 18.02 -8.39
CA ALA A 63 20.14 18.35 -9.79
C ALA A 63 20.03 19.86 -10.11
N LYS A 64 19.30 20.64 -9.30
CA LYS A 64 19.19 22.10 -9.43
C LYS A 64 20.21 22.88 -8.58
N ALA A 65 20.91 22.21 -7.68
CA ALA A 65 21.92 22.81 -6.79
C ALA A 65 23.36 22.50 -7.23
N ALA A 66 23.53 21.84 -8.39
CA ALA A 66 24.80 21.59 -9.06
C ALA A 66 24.82 22.39 -10.37
#